data_AF-A0A7V5GSV8-F1
#
_entry.id   AF-A0A7V5GSV8-F1
#
_cell.length_a   1.000
_cell.length_b   1.000
_cell.length_c   1.000
_cell.angle_alpha   90.00
_cell.angle_beta   90.00
_cell.angle_gamma   90.00
#
_symmetry.space_group_name_H-M   'P 1'
#
loop_
_entity.id
_entity.type
_entity.pdbx_description
1 polymer ?
#
loop_
_entity_poly.entity_id
_entity_poly.type
_entity_poly.pdbx_seq_one_letter_code
_entity_poly.pdbx_strand_id
1 'polypeptide(L)' 'GDLVTTGGRVLAVTGLGDSHREAVETAYGSIAQVEFKGVRFRNDIGRGR' A
#
# COMPACT_ATOMS: atom_id res chain seq x y z
N GLY A 1 -5.83 -14.85 19.31
CA GLY A 1 -5.52 -15.28 17.94
C GLY A 1 -4.95 -14.08 17.24
N ASP A 2 -3.86 -14.26 16.49
CA ASP A 2 -3.10 -13.15 15.93
C ASP A 2 -3.37 -13.01 14.43
N LEU A 3 -3.31 -11.79 13.93
CA LEU A 3 -3.36 -11.54 12.49
C LEU A 3 -2.01 -11.93 11.89
N VAL A 4 -1.99 -12.97 11.05
CA VAL A 4 -0.78 -13.51 10.43
C VAL A 4 -0.89 -13.47 8.91
N THR A 5 0.25 -13.44 8.23
CA THR A 5 0.30 -13.49 6.76
C THR A 5 0.11 -14.93 6.25
N THR A 6 -0.45 -15.10 5.06
CA THR A 6 -0.58 -16.41 4.39
C THR A 6 -0.52 -16.23 2.87
N GLY A 7 0.57 -16.72 2.25
CA GLY A 7 0.79 -16.65 0.80
C GLY A 7 1.68 -15.47 0.36
N GLY A 8 1.91 -15.38 -0.95
CA GLY A 8 2.87 -14.41 -1.53
C GLY A 8 2.32 -12.98 -1.65
N ARG A 9 1.02 -12.82 -1.95
CA ARG A 9 0.33 -11.52 -1.93
C ARG A 9 -0.54 -11.48 -0.68
N VAL A 10 -0.21 -10.58 0.23
CA VAL A 10 -0.83 -10.53 1.56
C VAL A 10 -2.06 -9.62 1.57
N LEU A 11 -1.92 -8.39 1.08
CA LEU A 11 -2.99 -7.40 1.05
C LEU A 11 -2.78 -6.39 -0.07
N ALA A 12 -3.83 -5.63 -0.38
CA ALA A 12 -3.78 -4.45 -1.22
C ALA A 12 -4.24 -3.23 -0.41
N VAL A 13 -3.57 -2.10 -0.62
CA VAL A 13 -3.96 -0.80 -0.05
C VAL A 13 -4.50 0.06 -1.18
N THR A 14 -5.68 0.64 -0.98
CA THR A 14 -6.33 1.53 -1.95
C THR A 14 -6.46 2.91 -1.34
N GLY A 15 -5.88 3.92 -2.01
CA GLY A 15 -6.09 5.32 -1.69
C GLY A 15 -7.19 5.91 -2.57
N LEU A 16 -8.03 6.74 -1.97
CA LEU A 16 -9.05 7.53 -2.65
C LEU A 16 -8.72 9.01 -2.49
N GLY A 17 -9.15 9.82 -3.45
CA GLY A 17 -8.96 11.26 -3.48
C GLY A 17 -9.65 11.86 -4.70
N ASP A 18 -9.86 13.18 -4.68
CA ASP A 18 -10.53 13.92 -5.76
C ASP A 18 -9.62 14.09 -6.99
N SER A 19 -8.32 13.84 -6.82
CA SER A 19 -7.33 13.80 -7.89
C SER A 19 -6.52 12.52 -7.89
N HIS A 20 -5.95 12.18 -9.05
CA HIS A 20 -5.01 11.06 -9.17
C HIS A 20 -3.82 11.19 -8.19
N ARG A 21 -3.29 12.40 -8.03
CA ARG A 21 -2.19 12.68 -7.11
C ARG A 21 -2.58 12.39 -5.67
N GLU A 22 -3.74 12.85 -5.25
CA GLU A 22 -4.25 12.62 -3.90
C GLU A 22 -4.48 11.14 -3.63
N ALA A 23 -5.10 10.40 -4.57
CA ALA A 23 -5.29 8.96 -4.44
C ALA A 23 -3.95 8.21 -4.26
N VAL A 24 -2.91 8.62 -4.99
CA VAL A 24 -1.54 8.06 -4.87
C VAL A 24 -0.92 8.40 -3.52
N GLU A 25 -1.01 9.65 -3.07
CA GLU A 25 -0.49 10.09 -1.77
C GLU A 25 -1.19 9.36 -0.61
N THR A 26 -2.53 9.22 -0.67
CA THR A 26 -3.33 8.47 0.31
C THR A 26 -2.94 6.99 0.36
N ALA A 27 -2.74 6.34 -0.79
CA ALA A 27 -2.32 4.95 -0.85
C ALA A 27 -0.94 4.74 -0.21
N TYR A 28 0.01 5.62 -0.55
CA TYR A 28 1.39 5.54 -0.01
C TYR A 28 1.49 5.92 1.46
N GLY A 29 0.68 6.86 1.94
CA GLY A 29 0.57 7.17 3.37
C GLY A 29 -0.01 6.00 4.18
N SER A 30 -0.99 5.30 3.62
CA SER A 30 -1.64 4.16 4.28
C SER A 30 -0.74 2.92 4.34
N ILE A 31 -0.05 2.56 3.25
CA ILE A 31 0.84 1.39 3.24
C ILE A 31 2.07 1.59 4.15
N ALA A 32 2.47 2.85 4.42
CA ALA A 32 3.57 3.16 5.34
C ALA A 32 3.27 2.77 6.80
N GLN A 33 2.00 2.57 7.16
CA GLN A 33 1.58 2.12 8.49
C GLN A 33 1.54 0.59 8.62
N VAL A 34 1.77 -0.15 7.53
CA VAL A 34 1.71 -1.62 7.51
C VAL A 34 3.10 -2.20 7.73
N GLU A 35 3.28 -2.88 8.86
CA GLU A 35 4.56 -3.46 9.25
C GLU A 35 4.44 -4.96 9.52
N PHE A 36 5.29 -5.74 8.85
CA PHE A 36 5.54 -7.14 9.16
C PHE A 36 6.88 -7.59 8.55
N LYS A 37 7.43 -8.68 9.07
CA LYS A 37 8.72 -9.23 8.64
C LYS A 37 8.72 -9.48 7.13
N GLY A 38 9.63 -8.82 6.41
CA GLY A 38 9.83 -9.04 4.98
C GLY A 38 8.76 -8.43 4.08
N VAL A 39 7.99 -7.44 4.56
CA VAL A 39 7.03 -6.70 3.73
C VAL A 39 7.72 -6.11 2.48
N ARG A 40 7.06 -6.26 1.33
CA ARG A 40 7.51 -5.73 0.03
C ARG A 40 6.32 -5.14 -0.70
N PHE A 41 6.47 -3.91 -1.19
CA PHE A 41 5.50 -3.25 -2.05
C PHE A 41 6.24 -2.37 -3.08
N ARG A 42 5.52 -2.00 -4.13
CA ARG A 42 6.02 -1.09 -5.18
C ARG A 42 5.86 0.37 -4.76
N ASN A 43 6.88 1.18 -5.00
CA ASN A 43 6.89 2.62 -4.71
C ASN A 43 6.68 3.52 -5.94
N ASP A 44 6.41 2.92 -7.09
CA ASP A 44 6.31 3.56 -8.41
C ASP A 44 4.89 3.50 -9.01
N ILE A 45 3.90 2.96 -8.29
CA ILE A 45 2.52 2.87 -8.77
C ILE A 45 1.89 4.26 -8.79
N GLY A 46 1.36 4.68 -9.94
CA GLY A 46 0.70 5.96 -10.10
C GLY A 46 1.63 7.18 -10.09
N ARG A 47 2.95 6.99 -9.93
CA ARG A 47 3.93 8.04 -10.22
C ARG A 47 4.09 8.13 -11.74
N GLY A 48 3.58 9.22 -12.33
CA GLY A 48 3.67 9.47 -13.77
C GLY A 48 5.13 9.56 -14.25
N ARG A 49 5.31 9.65 -15.57
CA ARG A 49 6.57 10.08 -16.19
C ARG A 49 6.59 11.60 -16.31
#